data_AF-A0A2S1H6U3-F1
#
_entry.id   AF-A0A2S1H6U3-F1
#
_cell.length_a   1.000
_cell.length_b   1.000
_cell.length_c   1.000
_cell.angle_alpha   90.00
_cell.angle_beta   90.00
_cell.angle_gamma   90.00
#
_symmetry.space_group_name_H-M   'P 1'
#
loop_
_entity.id
_entity.type
_entity.pdbx_description
1 polymer ?
#
loop_
_entity_poly.entity_id
_entity_poly.type
_entity_poly.pdbx_seq_one_letter_code
_entity_poly.pdbx_strand_id
1 'polypeptide(L)'
;MTQIQNKLQQMKLEIAAEFGIENYDLIDKGELPSRMNGKIGGEMTKRLIELGKMQLVQMSQRELVPILVKREQVMKKQLMLPWPEQYSGDFLPAHFHYNSQKNNFYK
;
A
#
# COMPACT_ATOMS: atom_id res chain seq x y z
N MET A 1 3.34 4.11 28.65
CA MET A 1 3.68 4.01 27.21
C MET A 1 2.53 3.39 26.46
N THR A 2 2.24 3.86 25.25
CA THR A 2 1.22 3.28 24.38
C THR A 2 1.79 2.10 23.59
N GLN A 3 0.92 1.21 23.08
CA GLN A 3 1.36 0.11 22.22
C GLN A 3 2.12 0.60 20.97
N ILE A 4 1.77 1.78 20.47
CA ILE A 4 2.45 2.42 19.33
C ILE A 4 3.87 2.84 19.73
N GLN A 5 4.05 3.46 20.90
CA GLN A 5 5.38 3.84 21.39
C GLN A 5 6.29 2.62 21.53
N ASN A 6 5.78 1.50 22.04
CA ASN A 6 6.55 0.25 22.15
C ASN A 6 6.98 -0.28 20.77
N LYS A 7 6.08 -0.28 19.78
CA LYS A 7 6.39 -0.70 18.41
C LYS A 7 7.41 0.20 17.74
N LEU A 8 7.30 1.52 17.93
CA LEU A 8 8.27 2.49 17.41
C LEU A 8 9.64 2.32 18.08
N GLN A 9 9.66 1.99 19.37
CA GLN A 9 10.91 1.68 20.07
C GLN A 9 11.55 0.40 19.54
N GLN A 10 10.78 -0.68 19.34
CA GLN A 10 11.27 -1.92 18.74
C GLN A 10 11.86 -1.67 17.35
N MET A 11 11.12 -0.98 16.48
CA MET A 11 11.59 -0.61 15.16
C MET A 11 12.89 0.20 15.21
N LYS A 12 13.01 1.14 16.15
CA LYS A 12 14.25 1.92 16.33
C LYS A 12 15.44 1.02 16.68
N LEU A 13 15.24 0.03 17.55
CA LEU A 13 16.30 -0.89 17.97
C LEU A 13 16.66 -1.87 16.85
N GLU A 14 15.68 -2.39 16.12
CA GLU A 14 15.90 -3.23 14.94
C GLU A 14 16.73 -2.49 13.88
N ILE A 15 16.35 -1.26 13.54
CA ILE A 15 17.09 -0.42 12.59
C ILE A 15 18.51 -0.13 13.09
N ALA A 16 18.67 0.16 14.38
CA ALA A 16 19.99 0.39 14.94
C ALA A 16 20.87 -0.86 14.84
N ALA A 17 20.32 -2.05 15.11
CA ALA A 17 21.00 -3.32 14.95
C ALA A 17 21.37 -3.59 13.47
N GLU A 18 20.51 -3.27 12.52
CA GLU A 18 20.82 -3.34 11.07
C GLU A 18 22.01 -2.45 10.67
N PHE A 19 22.20 -1.33 11.37
CA PHE A 19 23.37 -0.45 11.21
C PHE A 19 24.57 -0.83 12.08
N GLY A 20 24.52 -1.99 12.75
CA GLY A 20 25.60 -2.53 13.57
C GLY A 20 25.67 -2.00 15.01
N ILE A 21 24.59 -1.41 15.52
CA ILE A 21 24.50 -0.94 16.92
C ILE A 21 23.48 -1.78 17.67
N GLU A 22 23.94 -2.85 18.30
CA GLU A 22 23.07 -3.84 18.96
C GLU A 22 22.48 -3.33 20.28
N ASN A 23 23.19 -2.47 21.00
CA ASN A 23 22.84 -1.96 22.33
C ASN A 23 22.45 -0.48 22.32
N TYR A 24 21.76 -0.04 21.25
CA TYR A 24 21.38 1.35 21.04
C TYR A 24 20.48 1.93 22.15
N ASP A 25 19.71 1.09 22.86
CA ASP A 25 18.95 1.48 24.04
C ASP A 25 19.83 1.85 25.23
N LEU A 26 20.91 1.10 25.45
CA LEU A 26 21.82 1.23 26.60
C LEU A 26 22.92 2.28 26.40
N ILE A 27 23.34 2.53 25.16
CA ILE A 27 24.37 3.52 24.85
C ILE A 27 23.82 4.94 25.02
N ASP A 28 24.63 5.85 25.56
CA ASP A 28 24.35 7.29 25.48
C ASP A 28 24.45 7.76 24.03
N LYS A 29 23.36 8.34 23.52
CA LYS A 29 23.23 8.75 22.13
C LYS A 29 24.14 9.94 21.82
N GLY A 30 24.60 10.67 22.83
CA GLY A 30 25.63 11.72 22.69
C GLY A 30 27.00 11.18 22.28
N GLU A 31 27.33 9.94 22.64
CA GLU A 31 28.59 9.29 22.28
C GLU A 31 28.58 8.73 20.84
N LEU A 32 27.37 8.51 20.28
CA LEU A 32 27.23 8.06 18.91
C LEU A 32 27.42 9.22 17.92
N PRO A 33 28.08 9.01 16.78
CA PRO A 33 28.17 10.02 15.74
C PRO A 33 26.78 10.52 15.32
N SER A 34 26.56 11.84 15.28
CA SER A 34 25.24 12.41 14.96
C SER A 34 24.68 11.92 13.63
N ARG A 35 25.57 11.64 12.65
CA ARG A 35 25.20 11.05 11.37
C ARG A 35 24.54 9.67 11.52
N MET A 36 24.98 8.86 12.48
CA MET A 36 24.42 7.54 12.73
C MET A 36 23.03 7.63 13.38
N ASN A 37 22.88 8.47 14.40
CA ASN A 37 21.59 8.77 15.00
C ASN A 37 20.59 9.29 13.95
N GLY A 38 21.05 10.20 13.08
CA GLY A 38 20.26 10.74 11.97
C GLY A 38 19.83 9.67 10.96
N LYS A 39 20.71 8.73 10.60
CA LYS A 39 20.38 7.59 9.71
C LYS A 39 19.28 6.71 10.31
N ILE A 40 19.37 6.38 11.60
CA ILE A 40 18.37 5.55 12.29
C ILE A 40 17.00 6.23 12.27
N GLY A 41 16.94 7.52 12.64
CA GLY A 41 15.68 8.28 12.62
C GLY A 41 15.12 8.48 11.20
N GLY A 42 16.00 8.68 10.22
CA GLY A 42 15.63 8.78 8.80
C GLY A 42 15.01 7.48 8.27
N GLU A 43 15.61 6.33 8.58
CA GLU A 43 15.10 5.04 8.13
C GLU A 43 13.77 4.68 8.84
N MET A 44 13.61 5.03 10.12
CA MET A 44 12.31 4.92 10.81
C MET A 44 11.21 5.69 10.06
N THR A 45 11.50 6.95 9.69
CA THR A 45 10.55 7.81 8.97
C THR A 45 10.19 7.21 7.62
N LYS A 46 11.19 6.70 6.89
CA LYS A 46 11.00 6.05 5.59
C LYS A 46 10.09 4.82 5.70
N ARG A 47 10.31 3.92 6.67
CA ARG A 47 9.46 2.75 6.90
C ARG A 47 8.04 3.14 7.27
N LEU A 48 7.86 4.15 8.12
CA LEU A 48 6.53 4.64 8.50
C LEU A 48 5.77 5.23 7.31
N ILE A 49 6.44 5.99 6.45
CA ILE A 49 5.85 6.50 5.21
C ILE A 49 5.45 5.36 4.28
N GLU A 50 6.30 4.33 4.14
CA GLU A 50 6.00 3.16 3.32
C GLU A 50 4.78 2.39 3.85
N LEU A 51 4.71 2.13 5.15
CA LEU A 51 3.54 1.52 5.80
C LEU A 51 2.29 2.37 5.60
N GLY A 52 2.40 3.70 5.72
CA GLY A 52 1.30 4.63 5.45
C GLY A 52 0.81 4.55 4.01
N LYS A 53 1.72 4.50 3.03
CA LYS A 53 1.38 4.33 1.61
C LYS A 53 0.66 3.00 1.36
N MET A 54 1.18 1.90 1.93
CA MET A 54 0.54 0.59 1.81
C MET A 54 -0.87 0.59 2.41
N GLN A 55 -1.05 1.26 3.56
CA GLN A 55 -2.36 1.39 4.20
C GLN A 55 -3.35 2.17 3.33
N LEU A 56 -2.92 3.26 2.69
CA LEU A 56 -3.76 4.05 1.78
C LEU A 56 -4.18 3.25 0.55
N VAL A 57 -3.25 2.49 -0.05
CA VAL A 57 -3.53 1.60 -1.18
C VAL A 57 -4.49 0.46 -0.77
N GLN A 58 -4.35 -0.06 0.44
CA GLN A 58 -5.28 -1.07 0.96
C GLN A 58 -6.67 -0.49 1.22
N MET A 59 -6.76 0.74 1.75
CA MET A 59 -8.04 1.42 1.96
C MET A 59 -8.77 1.64 0.64
N SER A 60 -8.08 2.15 -0.40
CA SER A 60 -8.69 2.36 -1.71
C SER A 60 -9.20 1.05 -2.33
N GLN A 61 -8.48 -0.06 -2.17
CA GLN A 61 -8.93 -1.38 -2.61
C GLN A 61 -10.18 -1.85 -1.85
N ARG A 62 -10.21 -1.70 -0.51
CA ARG A 62 -11.36 -2.10 0.32
C ARG A 62 -12.62 -1.33 -0.06
N GLU A 63 -12.50 -0.06 -0.42
CA GLU A 63 -13.64 0.78 -0.81
C GLU A 63 -14.13 0.46 -2.22
N LEU A 64 -13.22 0.30 -3.19
CA LEU A 64 -13.59 0.18 -4.61
C LEU A 64 -13.99 -1.23 -5.04
N VAL A 65 -13.29 -2.27 -4.55
CA VAL A 65 -13.50 -3.65 -5.02
C VAL A 65 -14.95 -4.13 -4.84
N PRO A 66 -15.61 -3.94 -3.68
CA PRO A 66 -16.99 -4.36 -3.51
C PRO A 66 -17.96 -3.66 -4.46
N ILE A 67 -17.72 -2.37 -4.75
CA ILE A 67 -18.53 -1.58 -5.68
C ILE A 67 -18.38 -2.13 -7.10
N LEU A 68 -17.15 -2.40 -7.53
CA LEU A 68 -16.84 -2.95 -8.85
C LEU A 68 -17.47 -4.34 -9.02
N VAL A 69 -17.30 -5.23 -8.04
CA VAL A 69 -17.90 -6.56 -8.04
C VAL A 69 -19.43 -6.46 -8.11
N LYS A 70 -20.05 -5.61 -7.29
CA LYS A 70 -21.50 -5.41 -7.31
C LYS A 70 -21.98 -4.90 -8.67
N ARG A 71 -21.28 -3.94 -9.26
CA ARG A 71 -21.59 -3.43 -10.61
C ARG A 71 -21.49 -4.55 -11.65
N GLU A 72 -20.45 -5.37 -11.59
CA GLU A 72 -20.27 -6.50 -12.50
C GLU A 72 -21.40 -7.53 -12.38
N GLN A 73 -21.83 -7.86 -11.16
CA GLN A 73 -22.95 -8.77 -10.90
C GLN A 73 -24.27 -8.21 -11.44
N VAL A 74 -24.53 -6.92 -11.24
CA VAL A 74 -25.71 -6.25 -11.80
C VAL A 74 -25.66 -6.27 -13.34
N MET A 75 -24.52 -5.98 -13.95
CA MET A 75 -24.35 -6.00 -15.40
C MET A 75 -24.59 -7.40 -15.98
N LYS A 76 -24.01 -8.45 -15.38
CA LYS A 76 -24.24 -9.84 -15.78
C LYS A 76 -25.71 -10.21 -15.73
N LYS A 77 -26.39 -9.86 -14.62
CA LYS A 77 -27.80 -10.14 -14.42
C LYS A 77 -28.69 -9.38 -15.39
N GLN A 78 -28.40 -8.10 -15.64
CA GLN A 78 -29.21 -7.22 -16.48
C GLN A 78 -29.04 -7.52 -17.97
N LEU A 79 -27.83 -7.88 -18.40
CA LEU A 79 -27.56 -8.23 -19.80
C LEU A 79 -27.90 -9.70 -20.11
N MET A 80 -28.25 -10.54 -19.12
CA MET A 80 -28.49 -11.98 -19.28
C MET A 80 -27.41 -12.67 -20.15
N LEU A 81 -26.17 -12.16 -20.10
CA LEU A 81 -25.09 -12.70 -20.92
C LEU A 81 -24.71 -14.06 -20.35
N PRO A 82 -24.71 -15.14 -21.15
CA PRO A 82 -24.13 -16.40 -20.72
C PRO A 82 -22.66 -16.13 -20.39
N TRP A 83 -22.27 -16.47 -19.18
CA TRP A 83 -20.86 -16.48 -18.79
C TRP A 83 -20.15 -17.50 -19.69
N PRO A 84 -19.05 -17.16 -20.39
CA PRO A 84 -18.23 -18.17 -21.06
C PRO A 84 -17.66 -19.09 -19.98
N GLU A 85 -18.29 -20.25 -19.84
CA GLU A 85 -17.81 -21.35 -19.03
C GLU A 85 -16.61 -21.92 -19.78
N GLN A 86 -15.42 -21.75 -19.18
CA GLN A 86 -14.14 -22.31 -19.61
C GLN A 86 -13.54 -21.68 -20.89
N TYR A 87 -12.56 -20.78 -20.69
CA TYR A 87 -11.64 -20.38 -21.74
C TYR A 87 -10.70 -21.55 -22.07
N SER A 88 -11.06 -22.37 -23.04
CA SER A 88 -10.09 -23.19 -23.77
C SER A 88 -9.31 -22.29 -24.74
N GLY A 89 -8.10 -21.89 -24.34
CA GLY A 89 -6.96 -21.60 -25.21
C GLY A 89 -6.98 -20.40 -26.17
N ASP A 90 -8.02 -20.20 -26.98
CA ASP A 90 -7.81 -19.61 -28.32
C ASP A 90 -8.69 -18.40 -28.68
N PHE A 91 -9.37 -17.75 -27.72
CA PHE A 91 -10.13 -16.52 -27.99
C PHE A 91 -9.44 -15.29 -27.39
N LEU A 92 -8.89 -14.43 -28.27
CA LEU A 92 -8.52 -13.06 -27.89
C LEU A 92 -9.81 -12.29 -27.55
N PRO A 93 -9.98 -11.75 -26.33
CA PRO A 93 -11.20 -11.01 -26.00
C PRO A 93 -11.28 -9.74 -26.85
N ALA A 94 -12.45 -9.50 -27.46
CA ALA A 94 -12.71 -8.28 -28.22
C ALA A 94 -12.39 -7.05 -27.35
N HIS A 95 -11.52 -6.17 -27.85
CA HIS A 95 -11.17 -4.93 -27.19
C HIS A 95 -12.44 -4.09 -26.96
N PHE A 96 -12.88 -3.99 -25.70
CA PHE A 96 -13.87 -2.99 -25.31
C PHE A 96 -13.24 -1.61 -25.50
N HIS A 97 -13.59 -0.93 -26.59
CA HIS A 97 -13.26 0.48 -26.78
C HIS A 97 -14.08 1.31 -25.78
N TYR A 98 -13.44 1.76 -24.70
CA TYR A 98 -14.04 2.73 -23.79
C TYR A 98 -14.13 4.08 -24.52
N ASN A 99 -15.31 4.43 -25.02
CA ASN A 99 -15.54 5.76 -25.59
C ASN A 99 -15.58 6.78 -24.45
N SER A 100 -14.44 7.38 -24.14
CA SER A 100 -14.35 8.58 -23.33
C SER A 100 -14.89 9.75 -24.14
N GLN A 101 -16.21 9.95 -24.09
CA GLN A 101 -16.81 11.25 -24.43
C GLN A 101 -16.18 12.28 -23.50
N LYS A 102 -15.26 13.08 -24.07
CA LYS A 102 -14.64 14.22 -23.40
C LYS A 102 -15.74 15.15 -22.91
N ASN A 103 -16.01 15.14 -21.61
CA ASN A 103 -16.76 16.19 -20.96
C ASN A 103 -15.94 17.48 -21.04
N ASN A 104 -16.25 18.30 -22.05
CA ASN A 104 -15.83 19.69 -22.13
C ASN A 104 -16.49 20.47 -20.99
N PHE A 105 -15.79 20.60 -19.88
CA PHE A 105 -16.12 21.56 -18.83
C PHE A 105 -14.89 22.38 -18.51
N TYR A 106 -14.62 23.39 -19.33
CA TYR A 106 -14.13 24.73 -18.93
C TYR A 106 -14.38 25.68 -20.11
N LYS A 107 -15.34 26.59 -19.94
CA LYS A 107 -15.39 27.92 -20.59
C LYS A 107 -15.57 28.93 -19.47
#